data_AF-A0A9D4FFN2-F1
#
_entry.id   AF-A0A9D4FFN2-F1
#
_cell.length_a   1.000
_cell.length_b   1.000
_cell.length_c   1.000
_cell.angle_alpha   90.00
_cell.angle_beta   90.00
_cell.angle_gamma   90.00
#
_symmetry.space_group_name_H-M   'P 1'
#
loop_
_entity.id
_entity.type
_entity.pdbx_description
1 polymer ?
#
loop_
_entity_poly.entity_id
_entity_poly.type
_entity_poly.pdbx_seq_one_letter_code
_entity_poly.pdbx_strand_id
1 'polypeptide(L)'
;MRSVALETFTILNKEGPSYLHDHVKFKDSKYNFRYTNCAELPRPRTERFGRNSFGYSAASMWNSLPDTFRQCSSYNQFRSLIDQWNGPDCNCSACAR
;
A
#
# COMPACT_ATOMS: atom_id res chain seq x y z
N MET A 1 -6.97 -7.43 4.39
CA MET A 1 -6.81 -6.63 3.15
C MET A 1 -7.07 -5.14 3.42
N ARG A 2 -8.25 -4.74 3.91
CA ARG A 2 -8.58 -3.31 4.18
C ARG A 2 -7.75 -2.66 5.29
N SER A 3 -7.50 -3.36 6.40
CA SER A 3 -6.66 -2.85 7.51
C SER A 3 -5.25 -2.49 7.06
N VAL A 4 -4.60 -3.37 6.29
CA VAL A 4 -3.25 -3.14 5.73
C VAL A 4 -3.22 -1.88 4.89
N ALA A 5 -4.24 -1.63 4.06
CA ALA A 5 -4.33 -0.44 3.23
C ALA A 5 -4.42 0.86 4.08
N LEU A 6 -5.23 0.85 5.14
CA LEU A 6 -5.36 1.97 6.07
C LEU A 6 -4.06 2.22 6.84
N GLU A 7 -3.40 1.16 7.29
CA GLU A 7 -2.09 1.26 7.95
C GLU A 7 -1.02 1.79 7.01
N THR A 8 -0.97 1.35 5.75
CA THR A 8 -0.05 1.95 4.76
C THR A 8 -0.29 3.43 4.58
N PHE A 9 -1.55 3.86 4.56
CA PHE A 9 -1.88 5.27 4.42
C PHE A 9 -1.35 6.09 5.60
N THR A 10 -1.54 5.63 6.84
CA THR A 10 -1.06 6.36 8.02
C THR A 10 0.47 6.37 8.09
N ILE A 11 1.12 5.26 7.72
CA ILE A 11 2.58 5.15 7.66
C ILE A 11 3.16 6.11 6.61
N LEU A 12 2.58 6.17 5.40
CA LEU A 12 3.03 7.04 4.32
C LEU A 12 2.81 8.52 4.63
N ASN A 13 1.71 8.87 5.31
CA ASN A 13 1.41 10.23 5.73
C ASN A 13 2.11 10.64 7.04
N LYS A 14 2.90 9.75 7.65
CA LYS A 14 3.60 9.96 8.93
C LYS A 14 2.69 10.22 10.15
N GLU A 15 1.44 9.81 10.06
CA GLU A 15 0.44 9.88 11.15
C GLU A 15 0.52 8.66 12.10
N GLY A 16 1.32 7.66 11.73
CA GLY A 16 1.56 6.46 12.52
C GLY A 16 2.76 6.58 13.47
N PRO A 17 3.07 5.50 14.21
CA PRO A 17 4.25 5.47 15.05
C PRO A 17 5.54 5.46 14.21
N SER A 18 6.53 6.23 14.64
CA SER A 18 7.75 6.55 13.87
C SER A 18 8.55 5.33 13.42
N TYR A 19 8.52 4.22 14.16
CA TYR A 19 9.20 2.99 13.80
C TYR A 19 8.61 2.33 12.54
N LEU A 20 7.33 2.55 12.24
CA LEU A 20 6.68 2.00 11.05
C LEU A 20 7.03 2.76 9.77
N HIS A 21 7.43 4.03 9.88
CA HIS A 21 7.74 4.89 8.73
C HIS A 21 8.94 4.40 7.92
N ASP A 22 9.85 3.63 8.52
CA ASP A 22 10.99 3.07 7.80
C ASP A 22 10.60 1.87 6.92
N HIS A 23 9.48 1.21 7.23
CA HIS A 23 9.07 -0.03 6.55
C HIS A 23 8.41 0.18 5.19
N VAL A 24 7.78 1.34 4.95
CA VAL A 24 7.10 1.65 3.68
C VAL A 24 7.48 3.06 3.26
N LYS A 25 8.10 3.18 2.08
CA LYS A 25 8.56 4.46 1.54
C LYS A 25 7.95 4.70 0.17
N PHE A 26 7.74 5.97 -0.17
CA PHE A 26 7.43 6.32 -1.55
C PHE A 26 8.65 6.07 -2.43
N LYS A 27 8.41 5.59 -3.65
CA LYS A 27 9.47 5.40 -4.63
C LYS A 27 9.93 6.77 -5.12
N ASP A 28 11.12 7.20 -4.71
CA ASP A 28 11.77 8.38 -5.27
C ASP A 28 12.21 8.07 -6.70
N SER A 29 11.48 8.61 -7.68
CA SER A 29 11.82 8.48 -9.09
C SER A 29 12.12 9.86 -9.64
N LYS A 30 13.36 10.07 -10.10
CA LYS A 30 13.79 11.31 -10.80
C LYS A 30 13.02 11.60 -12.10
N TYR A 31 12.21 10.64 -12.56
CA TYR A 31 11.39 10.73 -13.75
C TYR A 31 9.90 10.65 -13.39
N ASN A 32 9.09 11.54 -13.96
CA ASN A 32 7.63 11.51 -13.82
C ASN A 32 7.06 10.30 -14.59
N PHE A 33 6.82 9.20 -13.88
CA PHE A 33 6.07 8.06 -14.42
C PHE A 33 4.58 8.37 -14.45
N ARG A 34 3.83 7.68 -15.32
CA ARG A 34 2.36 7.78 -15.42
C ARG A 34 1.62 7.44 -14.11
N TYR A 35 2.29 6.81 -13.16
CA TYR A 35 1.77 6.47 -11.85
C TYR A 35 2.48 7.33 -10.81
N THR A 36 1.75 8.25 -10.17
CA THR A 36 2.26 9.10 -9.09
C THR A 36 2.05 8.40 -7.74
N ASN A 37 2.84 8.76 -6.73
CA ASN A 37 2.72 8.27 -5.34
C ASN A 37 2.77 6.72 -5.18
N CYS A 38 3.57 6.03 -5.99
CA CYS A 38 3.78 4.59 -5.84
C CYS A 38 4.66 4.28 -4.62
N ALA A 39 4.34 3.22 -3.89
CA ALA A 39 5.19 2.70 -2.83
C ALA A 39 6.37 1.94 -3.43
N GLU A 40 7.55 2.08 -2.83
CA GLU A 40 8.72 1.32 -3.21
C GLU A 40 8.49 -0.15 -2.84
N LEU A 41 8.40 -1.01 -3.86
CA LEU A 41 8.30 -2.45 -3.64
C LEU A 41 9.72 -3.00 -3.42
N PRO A 42 10.07 -3.47 -2.20
CA PRO A 42 11.37 -4.07 -1.99
C PRO A 42 11.53 -5.27 -2.92
N ARG A 43 12.71 -5.44 -3.50
CA ARG A 43 13.08 -6.61 -4.33
C ARG A 43 14.00 -7.53 -3.52
N PRO A 44 13.47 -8.24 -2.51
CA PRO A 44 14.29 -9.11 -1.69
C PRO A 44 14.76 -10.32 -2.51
N ARG A 45 16.00 -10.75 -2.26
CA ARG A 45 16.58 -11.96 -2.86
C ARG A 45 16.04 -13.26 -2.26
N THR A 46 15.35 -13.18 -1.11
CA THR A 46 14.84 -14.34 -0.37
C THR A 46 13.33 -14.25 -0.13
N GLU A 47 12.64 -15.36 -0.29
CA GLU A 47 11.18 -15.44 -0.13
C GLU A 47 10.71 -15.30 1.33
N ARG A 48 11.37 -15.99 2.27
CA ARG A 48 10.93 -16.09 3.68
C ARG A 48 10.95 -14.77 4.45
N PHE A 49 11.98 -13.95 4.28
CA PHE A 49 12.15 -12.68 5.01
C PHE A 49 11.89 -11.45 4.15
N GLY A 50 11.57 -11.67 2.88
CA GLY A 50 11.39 -10.63 1.90
C GLY A 50 9.95 -10.48 1.44
N ARG A 51 9.50 -11.45 0.64
CA ARG A 51 8.17 -11.43 0.00
C ARG A 51 7.03 -11.52 1.01
N ASN A 52 7.23 -12.20 2.14
CA ASN A 52 6.23 -12.29 3.21
C ASN A 52 6.36 -11.19 4.28
N SER A 53 7.18 -10.16 4.05
CA SER A 53 7.26 -9.04 4.98
C SER A 53 6.01 -8.16 4.88
N PHE A 54 5.67 -7.51 6.00
CA PHE A 54 4.61 -6.49 6.03
C PHE A 54 4.87 -5.42 4.97
N GLY A 55 6.11 -4.90 4.89
CA GLY A 55 6.49 -3.87 3.92
C GLY A 55 6.26 -4.27 2.46
N TYR A 56 6.54 -5.52 2.09
CA TYR A 56 6.25 -6.02 0.74
C TYR A 56 4.75 -6.09 0.46
N SER A 57 3.98 -6.70 1.37
CA SER A 57 2.53 -6.83 1.24
C SER A 57 1.83 -5.47 1.20
N ALA A 58 2.25 -4.56 2.08
CA ALA A 58 1.84 -3.17 2.16
C ALA A 58 2.09 -2.42 0.85
N ALA A 59 3.33 -2.41 0.37
CA ALA A 59 3.70 -1.73 -0.87
C ALA A 59 3.00 -2.34 -2.10
N SER A 60 2.84 -3.67 -2.15
CA SER A 60 2.12 -4.34 -3.23
C SER A 60 0.63 -3.97 -3.24
N MET A 61 0.01 -3.94 -2.06
CA MET A 61 -1.40 -3.56 -1.91
C MET A 61 -1.61 -2.11 -2.31
N TRP A 62 -0.76 -1.20 -1.83
CA TRP A 62 -0.80 0.22 -2.19
C TRP A 62 -0.64 0.45 -3.70
N ASN A 63 0.28 -0.27 -4.35
CA ASN A 63 0.49 -0.16 -5.79
C ASN A 63 -0.65 -0.76 -6.62
N SER A 64 -1.47 -1.65 -6.03
CA SER A 64 -2.67 -2.19 -6.67
C SER A 64 -3.86 -1.23 -6.62
N LEU A 65 -3.77 -0.15 -5.82
CA LEU A 65 -4.83 0.85 -5.73
C LEU A 65 -4.88 1.74 -6.98
N PRO A 66 -6.09 2.20 -7.37
CA PRO A 66 -6.23 3.22 -8.41
C PRO A 66 -5.54 4.53 -8.01
N ASP A 67 -5.15 5.32 -9.01
CA ASP A 67 -4.45 6.58 -8.78
C ASP A 67 -5.26 7.58 -7.94
N THR A 68 -6.59 7.58 -8.12
CA THR A 68 -7.54 8.41 -7.36
C THR A 68 -7.48 8.16 -5.85
N PHE A 69 -7.17 6.93 -5.43
CA PHE A 69 -7.05 6.57 -4.01
C PHE A 69 -5.72 7.06 -3.44
N ARG A 70 -4.64 6.99 -4.23
CA ARG A 70 -3.28 7.40 -3.81
C ARG A 70 -3.09 8.91 -3.77
N GLN A 71 -3.93 9.67 -4.47
CA GLN A 71 -3.94 11.14 -4.43
C GLN A 71 -4.76 11.70 -3.26
N CYS A 72 -5.56 10.87 -2.59
CA CYS A 72 -6.34 11.33 -1.44
C CYS A 72 -5.41 11.71 -0.28
N SER A 73 -5.57 12.92 0.25
CA SER A 73 -4.83 13.40 1.43
C SER A 73 -5.60 13.18 2.74
N SER A 74 -6.92 12.98 2.67
CA SER A 74 -7.77 12.84 3.84
C SER A 74 -8.02 11.38 4.20
N TYR A 75 -7.70 11.00 5.45
CA TYR A 75 -7.91 9.64 5.97
C TYR A 75 -9.36 9.17 5.86
N ASN A 76 -10.33 10.03 6.22
CA ASN A 76 -11.76 9.68 6.18
C ASN A 76 -12.27 9.41 4.74
N GLN A 77 -11.77 10.18 3.77
CA GLN A 77 -12.08 9.98 2.37
C GLN A 77 -11.47 8.66 1.87
N PHE A 78 -10.19 8.44 2.18
CA PHE A 78 -9.50 7.20 1.83
C PHE A 78 -10.18 5.96 2.43
N ARG A 79 -10.59 6.02 3.70
CA ARG A 79 -11.33 4.94 4.37
C ARG A 79 -12.61 4.58 3.65
N SER A 80 -13.42 5.59 3.31
CA SER A 80 -14.68 5.39 2.59
C SER A 80 -14.46 4.76 1.20
N LEU A 81 -13.40 5.18 0.51
CA LEU A 81 -13.01 4.61 -0.78
C LEU A 81 -12.56 3.14 -0.66
N ILE A 82 -11.74 2.81 0.34
CA ILE A 82 -11.29 1.43 0.59
C ILE A 82 -12.44 0.52 1.01
N ASP A 83 -13.43 1.04 1.73
CA ASP A 83 -14.64 0.27 2.06
C ASP A 83 -15.41 -0.10 0.78
N GLN A 84 -15.54 0.84 -0.17
CA GLN A 84 -16.20 0.63 -1.46
C GLN A 84 -15.37 -0.20 -2.46
N TRP A 85 -14.07 -0.33 -2.25
CA TRP A 85 -13.19 -1.04 -3.18
C TRP A 85 -13.27 -2.55 -2.97
N ASN A 86 -13.71 -3.26 -4.00
CA ASN A 86 -13.83 -4.73 -4.00
C ASN A 86 -12.50 -5.46 -4.29
N GLY A 87 -11.38 -4.73 -4.34
CA GLY A 87 -10.07 -5.31 -4.64
C GLY A 87 -9.86 -5.63 -6.13
N PRO A 88 -8.67 -6.10 -6.53
CA PRO A 88 -8.51 -6.81 -7.79
C PRO A 88 -9.27 -8.14 -7.74
N ASP A 89 -9.68 -8.67 -8.90
CA ASP A 89 -10.32 -9.99 -9.05
C ASP A 89 -9.44 -11.09 -8.41
N CYS A 90 -9.67 -11.39 -7.11
CA CYS A 90 -8.91 -12.36 -6.34
C CYS A 90 -9.76 -13.59 -6.08
N ASN A 91 -9.42 -14.69 -6.75
CA ASN A 91 -9.98 -16.02 -6.48
C ASN A 91 -9.28 -16.74 -5.31
N CYS A 92 -8.61 -16.00 -4.44
CA CYS A 92 -7.85 -16.56 -3.32
C CYS A 92 -8.80 -16.95 -2.16
N SER A 93 -8.49 -18.05 -1.45
CA SER A 93 -9.29 -18.55 -0.32
C SER A 93 -9.43 -17.57 0.85
N ALA A 94 -8.54 -16.58 0.93
CA ALA A 94 -8.61 -15.48 1.89
C ALA A 94 -9.58 -14.35 1.50
N CYS A 95 -10.02 -14.30 0.23
CA CYS A 95 -10.99 -13.32 -0.30
C CYS A 95 -12.30 -13.97 -0.78
N ALA A 96 -12.34 -15.29 -0.93
CA ALA A 96 -13.52 -16.07 -1.29
C ALA A 96 -14.51 -16.28 -0.12
N ARG A 97 -14.46 -15.44 0.92
CA ARG A 97 -15.28 -15.59 2.13
C ARG A 97 -15.87 -14.26 2.57
#